data_AF-A0A523RCN7-F1
#
_entry.id   AF-A0A523RCN7-F1
#
_cell.length_a   1.000
_cell.length_b   1.000
_cell.length_c   1.000
_cell.angle_alpha   90.00
_cell.angle_beta   90.00
_cell.angle_gamma   90.00
#
_symmetry.space_group_name_H-M   'P 1'
#
loop_
_entity.id
_entity.type
_entity.pdbx_description
1 polymer ?
#
loop_
_entity_poly.entity_id
_entity_poly.type
_entity_poly.pdbx_seq_one_letter_code
_entity_poly.pdbx_strand_id
1 'polypeptide(L)'
;MISINQNGSRTDVGNLFRGDFMKRRIKILIFVLIVVIISSGTIGTLFFFTVIQNASPSARYGSAMVYDPVLRKAIFFGGGCQDADGYELFNDMWLYDPTSNVWTEINPTVKQSARSSHSMVYDSINHKTILFGGWDDTIGLMNDTWIYDSPASSPDTRYWHGMVYDSN
;
A
#
# COMPACT_ATOMS: atom_id res chain seq x y z
N MET A 1 -5.40 -53.16 24.00
CA MET A 1 -6.08 -54.05 23.04
C MET A 1 -5.68 -53.60 21.65
N ILE A 2 -4.91 -54.41 20.93
CA ILE A 2 -4.25 -54.02 19.67
C ILE A 2 -5.10 -54.53 18.50
N SER A 3 -5.50 -53.64 17.60
CA SER A 3 -5.97 -54.00 16.26
C SER A 3 -4.90 -53.54 15.26
N ILE A 4 -4.49 -54.43 14.37
CA ILE A 4 -3.38 -54.28 13.41
C ILE A 4 -3.99 -54.07 12.02
N ASN A 5 -3.63 -53.01 11.31
CA ASN A 5 -3.95 -52.83 9.89
C ASN A 5 -2.81 -53.40 9.03
N GLN A 6 -3.14 -53.93 7.84
CA GLN A 6 -2.26 -54.72 6.97
C GLN A 6 -1.26 -53.95 6.10
N ASN A 7 -0.89 -52.71 6.41
CA ASN A 7 0.14 -51.99 5.65
C ASN A 7 1.33 -51.69 6.55
N GLY A 8 2.41 -52.46 6.39
CA GLY A 8 3.63 -52.46 7.21
C GLY A 8 4.48 -51.17 7.19
N SER A 9 3.90 -49.98 7.34
CA SER A 9 4.67 -48.78 7.68
C SER A 9 4.67 -48.56 9.19
N ARG A 10 5.83 -48.78 9.80
CA ARG A 10 6.09 -48.49 11.21
C ARG A 10 6.22 -46.97 11.36
N THR A 11 5.13 -46.26 11.66
CA THR A 11 5.23 -44.85 12.06
C THR A 11 5.81 -44.79 13.47
N ASP A 12 7.08 -44.43 13.57
CA ASP A 12 7.78 -44.21 14.83
C ASP A 12 7.18 -42.98 15.55
N VAL A 13 6.15 -43.23 16.35
CA VAL A 13 5.46 -42.24 17.17
C VAL A 13 6.41 -41.50 18.14
N GLY A 14 7.61 -42.03 18.40
CA GLY A 14 8.60 -41.41 19.30
C GLY A 14 9.19 -40.09 18.78
N ASN A 15 9.27 -39.88 17.47
CA ASN A 15 9.90 -38.68 16.90
C ASN A 15 8.94 -37.47 16.75
N LEU A 16 7.63 -37.70 16.74
CA LEU A 16 6.62 -36.64 16.68
C LEU A 16 6.48 -35.89 18.02
N PHE A 17 6.63 -36.57 19.16
CA PHE A 17 6.53 -35.94 20.49
C PHE A 17 7.79 -35.15 20.86
N ARG A 18 8.97 -35.55 20.39
CA ARG A 18 10.25 -34.92 20.72
C ARG A 18 10.39 -33.52 20.10
N GLY A 19 9.90 -33.33 18.87
CA GLY A 19 9.96 -32.06 18.16
C GLY A 19 8.96 -31.01 18.67
N ASP A 20 7.71 -31.41 18.92
CA ASP A 20 6.67 -30.47 19.37
C ASP A 20 6.88 -30.01 20.82
N PHE A 21 7.42 -30.89 21.66
CA PHE A 21 7.76 -30.56 23.04
C PHE A 21 8.91 -29.55 23.16
N MET A 22 9.95 -29.70 22.31
CA MET A 22 11.07 -28.74 22.24
C MET A 22 10.59 -27.38 21.72
N LYS A 23 9.72 -27.35 20.70
CA LYS A 23 9.13 -26.10 20.17
C LYS A 23 8.27 -25.38 21.20
N ARG A 24 7.47 -26.11 21.99
CA ARG A 24 6.65 -25.54 23.08
C ARG A 24 7.52 -25.00 24.22
N ARG A 25 8.60 -25.69 24.59
CA ARG A 25 9.56 -25.22 25.62
C ARG A 25 10.31 -23.96 25.19
N ILE A 26 10.72 -23.87 23.93
CA ILE A 26 11.36 -22.66 23.37
C ILE A 26 10.39 -21.47 23.38
N LYS A 27 9.12 -21.67 23.00
CA LYS A 27 8.10 -20.61 23.07
C LYS A 27 7.83 -20.13 24.49
N ILE A 28 7.76 -21.03 25.48
CA ILE A 28 7.57 -20.67 26.89
C ILE A 28 8.80 -19.93 27.43
N LEU A 29 10.02 -20.38 27.10
CA LEU A 29 11.26 -19.68 27.49
C LEU A 29 11.34 -18.26 26.91
N ILE A 30 10.97 -18.08 25.63
CA ILE A 30 10.92 -16.76 24.99
C ILE A 30 9.87 -15.87 25.66
N PHE A 31 8.69 -16.39 25.96
CA PHE A 31 7.64 -15.64 26.65
C PHE A 31 8.06 -15.21 28.06
N VAL A 32 8.68 -16.12 28.83
CA VAL A 32 9.20 -15.82 30.17
C VAL A 32 10.33 -14.79 30.10
N LEU A 33 11.23 -14.88 29.10
CA LEU A 33 12.29 -13.89 28.89
C LEU A 33 11.71 -12.49 28.60
N ILE A 34 10.68 -12.41 27.75
CA ILE A 34 9.99 -11.15 27.43
C ILE A 34 9.33 -10.56 28.68
N VAL A 35 8.66 -11.38 29.50
CA VAL A 35 8.03 -10.93 30.75
C VAL A 35 9.08 -10.46 31.77
N VAL A 36 10.22 -11.13 31.88
CA VAL A 36 11.34 -10.75 32.78
C VAL A 36 12.00 -9.43 32.32
N ILE A 37 12.10 -9.20 31.01
CA ILE A 37 12.59 -7.94 30.45
C ILE A 37 11.63 -6.78 30.79
N ILE A 38 10.31 -7.02 30.73
CA ILE A 38 9.30 -6.01 31.09
C ILE A 38 9.32 -5.70 32.60
N SER A 39 9.65 -6.67 33.46
CA SER A 39 9.67 -6.48 34.91
C SER A 39 10.96 -5.88 35.49
N SER A 40 12.04 -5.77 34.71
CA SER A 40 13.36 -5.33 35.21
C SER A 40 13.64 -3.82 35.07
N GLY A 41 12.63 -3.01 34.75
CA GLY A 41 12.63 -1.56 35.00
C GLY A 41 13.74 -0.75 34.32
N THR A 42 14.45 -1.32 33.34
CA THR A 42 15.56 -0.66 32.64
C THR A 42 15.26 -0.58 31.15
N ILE A 43 14.18 0.11 30.78
CA ILE A 43 13.90 0.42 29.37
C ILE A 43 14.63 1.73 29.06
N GLY A 44 15.94 1.61 28.82
CA GLY A 44 16.68 2.63 28.09
C GLY A 44 16.03 2.77 26.72
N THR A 45 15.60 3.98 26.40
CA THR A 45 14.91 4.38 25.17
C THR A 45 15.77 4.07 23.95
N LEU A 46 15.69 2.84 23.43
CA LEU A 46 15.96 2.56 22.03
C LEU A 46 14.73 3.03 21.25
N PHE A 47 14.74 4.31 20.89
CA PHE A 47 13.91 4.81 19.79
C PHE A 47 14.36 4.08 18.51
N PHE A 48 13.87 2.86 18.32
CA PHE A 48 13.73 2.32 16.98
C PHE A 48 12.59 3.12 16.34
N PHE A 49 12.90 4.27 15.75
CA PHE A 49 12.10 4.69 14.61
C PHE A 49 12.29 3.58 13.58
N THR A 50 11.29 2.71 13.44
CA THR A 50 11.11 2.00 12.20
C THR A 50 11.00 3.09 11.14
N VAL A 51 12.09 3.29 10.38
CA VAL A 51 11.97 3.90 9.07
C VAL A 51 10.95 3.02 8.36
N ILE A 52 9.73 3.53 8.19
CA ILE A 52 8.76 2.87 7.32
C ILE A 52 9.45 2.88 5.96
N GLN A 53 9.96 1.71 5.57
CA GLN A 53 10.50 1.46 4.24
C GLN A 53 9.58 2.12 3.23
N ASN A 54 10.15 2.93 2.33
CA ASN A 54 9.48 3.56 1.20
C ASN A 54 8.41 2.63 0.63
N ALA A 55 7.15 2.80 1.05
CA ALA A 55 6.06 2.01 0.52
C ALA A 55 5.93 2.42 -0.94
N SER A 56 6.11 1.47 -1.85
CA SER A 56 5.83 1.64 -3.27
C SER A 56 4.48 0.99 -3.58
N PRO A 57 3.83 1.36 -4.69
CA PRO A 57 2.65 0.63 -5.16
C PRO A 57 2.94 -0.87 -5.25
N SER A 58 1.96 -1.70 -4.90
CA SER A 58 2.03 -3.15 -5.11
C SER A 58 2.17 -3.49 -6.60
N ALA A 59 2.68 -4.69 -6.89
CA ALA A 59 2.76 -5.20 -8.26
C ALA A 59 1.36 -5.25 -8.87
N ARG A 60 1.20 -4.66 -10.06
CA ARG A 60 -0.08 -4.52 -10.75
C ARG A 60 0.11 -4.30 -12.25
N TYR A 61 -0.94 -4.55 -13.00
CA TYR A 61 -1.03 -4.28 -14.44
C TYR A 61 -2.16 -3.31 -14.75
N GLY A 62 -2.15 -2.75 -15.97
CA GLY A 62 -3.18 -1.82 -16.42
C GLY A 62 -3.29 -0.54 -15.58
N SER A 63 -2.26 -0.21 -14.79
CA SER A 63 -2.12 1.10 -14.18
C SER A 63 -1.60 2.11 -15.21
N ALA A 64 -1.80 3.39 -14.94
CA ALA A 64 -1.22 4.47 -15.73
C ALA A 64 -0.37 5.39 -14.85
N MET A 65 0.62 6.01 -15.49
CA MET A 65 1.50 6.98 -14.84
C MET A 65 1.73 8.16 -15.77
N VAL A 66 1.80 9.36 -15.19
CA VAL A 66 2.07 10.60 -15.92
C VAL A 66 3.03 11.49 -15.15
N TYR A 67 3.93 12.18 -15.83
CA TYR A 67 4.86 13.12 -15.18
C TYR A 67 4.27 14.53 -15.10
N ASP A 68 4.23 15.09 -13.90
CA ASP A 68 3.88 16.50 -13.65
C ASP A 68 5.19 17.32 -13.55
N PRO A 69 5.52 18.15 -14.56
CA PRO A 69 6.72 18.97 -14.56
C PRO A 69 6.71 20.12 -13.53
N VAL A 70 5.54 20.54 -13.04
CA VAL A 70 5.42 21.58 -12.01
C VAL A 70 5.78 21.00 -10.65
N LEU A 71 5.24 19.81 -10.32
CA LEU A 71 5.61 19.08 -9.11
C LEU A 71 6.98 18.41 -9.20
N ARG A 72 7.49 18.18 -10.42
CA ARG A 72 8.66 17.34 -10.73
C ARG A 72 8.52 15.91 -10.20
N LYS A 73 7.30 15.38 -10.27
CA LYS A 73 6.94 14.05 -9.77
C LYS A 73 6.09 13.33 -10.79
N ALA A 74 6.17 12.00 -10.82
CA ALA A 74 5.24 11.21 -11.58
C ALA A 74 4.04 10.82 -10.71
N ILE A 75 2.85 10.99 -11.25
CA ILE A 75 1.58 10.58 -10.65
C ILE A 75 1.22 9.22 -11.22
N PHE A 76 1.00 8.24 -10.35
CA PHE A 76 0.62 6.87 -10.67
C PHE A 76 -0.75 6.56 -10.06
N PHE A 77 -1.62 5.89 -10.82
CA PHE A 77 -2.97 5.59 -10.35
C PHE A 77 -3.45 4.20 -10.78
N GLY A 78 -4.19 3.57 -9.87
CA GLY A 78 -5.01 2.40 -10.11
C GLY A 78 -4.27 1.18 -10.65
N GLY A 79 -4.91 0.47 -11.58
CA GLY A 79 -4.48 -0.84 -12.07
C GLY A 79 -5.16 -1.99 -11.32
N GLY A 80 -4.72 -3.21 -11.60
CA GLY A 80 -5.17 -4.39 -10.87
C GLY A 80 -4.12 -5.49 -10.80
N CYS A 81 -4.31 -6.44 -9.91
CA CYS A 81 -3.50 -7.65 -9.81
C CYS A 81 -4.38 -8.89 -9.82
N GLN A 82 -3.75 -10.03 -10.09
CA GLN A 82 -4.37 -11.34 -10.01
C GLN A 82 -3.47 -12.18 -9.12
N ASP A 83 -3.96 -12.52 -7.94
CA ASP A 83 -3.25 -13.34 -6.95
C ASP A 83 -4.08 -14.58 -6.57
N ALA A 84 -3.58 -15.38 -5.63
CA ALA A 84 -4.25 -16.61 -5.17
C ALA A 84 -5.64 -16.35 -4.57
N ASP A 85 -5.86 -15.14 -4.04
CA ASP A 85 -7.11 -14.72 -3.41
C ASP A 85 -8.13 -14.14 -4.41
N GLY A 86 -7.75 -13.93 -5.66
CA GLY A 86 -8.64 -13.45 -6.73
C GLY A 86 -8.06 -12.31 -7.56
N TYR A 87 -8.97 -11.59 -8.22
CA TYR A 87 -8.65 -10.37 -8.94
C TYR A 87 -8.93 -9.16 -8.05
N GLU A 88 -8.01 -8.20 -7.99
CA GLU A 88 -8.15 -6.98 -7.21
C GLU A 88 -7.87 -5.76 -8.09
N LEU A 89 -8.75 -4.75 -8.00
CA LEU A 89 -8.57 -3.43 -8.60
C LEU A 89 -8.16 -2.43 -7.54
N PHE A 90 -7.29 -1.51 -7.92
CA PHE A 90 -6.82 -0.46 -7.05
C PHE A 90 -7.38 0.92 -7.44
N ASN A 91 -7.61 1.77 -6.44
CA ASN A 91 -7.90 3.20 -6.58
C ASN A 91 -6.95 4.08 -5.77
N ASP A 92 -5.83 3.52 -5.35
CA ASP A 92 -4.75 4.25 -4.72
C ASP A 92 -4.07 5.16 -5.75
N MET A 93 -3.49 6.24 -5.22
CA MET A 93 -2.79 7.23 -6.02
C MET A 93 -1.45 7.49 -5.37
N TRP A 94 -0.41 7.54 -6.20
CA TRP A 94 0.96 7.62 -5.74
C TRP A 94 1.71 8.72 -6.47
N LEU A 95 2.59 9.38 -5.73
CA LEU A 95 3.59 10.27 -6.27
C LEU A 95 4.95 9.58 -6.24
N TYR A 96 5.64 9.59 -7.36
CA TYR A 96 7.02 9.17 -7.47
C TYR A 96 7.92 10.39 -7.65
N ASP A 97 8.87 10.56 -6.75
CA ASP A 97 9.95 11.53 -6.89
C ASP A 97 11.16 10.85 -7.56
N PRO A 98 11.46 11.17 -8.83
CA PRO A 98 12.59 10.57 -9.55
C PRO A 98 13.94 11.03 -9.02
N THR A 99 14.01 12.14 -8.28
CA THR A 99 15.26 12.68 -7.72
C THR A 99 15.67 11.92 -6.46
N SER A 100 14.71 11.67 -5.57
CA SER A 100 14.94 10.94 -4.32
C SER A 100 14.67 9.45 -4.42
N ASN A 101 14.07 8.98 -5.52
CA ASN A 101 13.59 7.61 -5.72
C ASN A 101 12.63 7.15 -4.61
N VAL A 102 11.72 8.05 -4.24
CA VAL A 102 10.74 7.85 -3.16
C VAL A 102 9.34 7.82 -3.75
N TRP A 103 8.56 6.84 -3.30
CA TRP A 103 7.12 6.79 -3.51
C TRP A 103 6.39 7.38 -2.31
N THR A 104 5.29 8.09 -2.57
CA THR A 104 4.43 8.67 -1.54
C THR A 104 2.99 8.42 -1.94
N GLU A 105 2.27 7.66 -1.13
CA GLU A 105 0.82 7.49 -1.32
C GLU A 105 0.14 8.82 -1.02
N ILE A 106 -0.75 9.24 -1.90
CA ILE A 106 -1.58 10.42 -1.72
C ILE A 106 -3.05 10.01 -1.66
N ASN A 107 -3.79 10.72 -0.82
CA ASN A 107 -5.23 10.50 -0.63
C ASN A 107 -5.98 11.76 -1.07
N PRO A 108 -6.37 11.86 -2.34
CA PRO A 108 -7.18 12.98 -2.82
C PRO A 108 -8.51 13.07 -2.07
N THR A 109 -9.03 14.28 -1.90
CA THR A 109 -10.34 14.51 -1.28
C THR A 109 -11.46 13.81 -2.03
N VAL A 110 -11.37 13.75 -3.36
CA VAL A 110 -12.30 13.01 -4.22
C VAL A 110 -11.61 11.73 -4.71
N LYS A 111 -11.91 10.61 -4.07
CA LYS A 111 -11.41 9.29 -4.49
C LYS A 111 -12.15 8.81 -5.73
N GLN A 112 -11.39 8.30 -6.69
CA GLN A 112 -11.93 7.64 -7.87
C GLN A 112 -12.26 6.18 -7.58
N SER A 113 -13.10 5.58 -8.43
CA SER A 113 -13.36 4.14 -8.38
C SER A 113 -12.10 3.36 -8.77
N ALA A 114 -11.99 2.14 -8.24
CA ALA A 114 -10.91 1.25 -8.55
C ALA A 114 -11.03 0.79 -10.01
N ARG A 115 -9.96 0.94 -10.78
CA ARG A 115 -10.01 0.70 -12.23
C ARG A 115 -8.66 0.37 -12.82
N SER A 116 -8.69 -0.44 -13.88
CA SER A 116 -7.53 -0.76 -14.70
C SER A 116 -7.73 -0.32 -16.15
N SER A 117 -6.66 -0.39 -16.95
CA SER A 117 -6.67 -0.12 -18.39
C SER A 117 -7.20 1.27 -18.77
N HIS A 118 -7.05 2.23 -17.87
CA HIS A 118 -7.38 3.65 -18.10
C HIS A 118 -6.20 4.39 -18.72
N SER A 119 -6.45 5.57 -19.27
CA SER A 119 -5.39 6.45 -19.81
C SER A 119 -5.21 7.68 -18.95
N MET A 120 -3.97 8.15 -18.81
CA MET A 120 -3.64 9.39 -18.11
C MET A 120 -2.76 10.29 -18.97
N VAL A 121 -3.04 11.60 -18.92
CA VAL A 121 -2.25 12.63 -19.60
C VAL A 121 -2.09 13.85 -18.70
N TYR A 122 -1.04 14.64 -18.93
CA TYR A 122 -0.81 15.90 -18.24
C TYR A 122 -1.01 17.03 -19.24
N ASP A 123 -1.94 17.92 -18.93
CA ASP A 123 -2.18 19.15 -19.64
C ASP A 123 -1.25 20.23 -19.07
N SER A 124 -0.20 20.56 -19.83
CA SER A 124 0.80 21.55 -19.43
C SER A 124 0.31 23.00 -19.50
N ILE A 125 -0.77 23.26 -20.24
CA ILE A 125 -1.35 24.62 -20.36
C ILE A 125 -2.18 24.92 -19.12
N ASN A 126 -2.99 23.94 -18.69
CA ASN A 126 -3.90 24.11 -17.55
C ASN A 126 -3.35 23.54 -16.23
N HIS A 127 -2.15 22.94 -16.24
CA HIS A 127 -1.50 22.29 -15.10
C HIS A 127 -2.35 21.19 -14.46
N LYS A 128 -3.00 20.37 -15.28
CA LYS A 128 -3.97 19.36 -14.85
C LYS A 128 -3.56 17.96 -15.27
N THR A 129 -3.73 17.00 -14.39
CA THR A 129 -3.66 15.58 -14.76
C THR A 129 -5.06 15.10 -15.09
N ILE A 130 -5.22 14.54 -16.29
CA ILE A 130 -6.51 14.06 -16.80
C ILE A 130 -6.43 12.54 -16.87
N LEU A 131 -7.44 11.88 -16.33
CA LEU A 131 -7.69 10.45 -16.46
C LEU A 131 -8.94 10.23 -17.31
N PHE A 132 -8.90 9.26 -18.21
CA PHE A 132 -10.06 8.89 -19.02
C PHE A 132 -10.31 7.39 -19.04
N GLY A 133 -11.57 7.03 -18.81
CA GLY A 133 -12.12 5.69 -18.96
C GLY A 133 -11.48 4.64 -18.06
N GLY A 134 -11.31 3.45 -18.62
CA GLY A 134 -10.81 2.25 -17.93
C GLY A 134 -11.87 1.17 -17.80
N TRP A 135 -11.58 0.21 -16.93
CA TRP A 135 -12.47 -0.90 -16.62
C TRP A 135 -12.54 -1.11 -15.10
N ASP A 136 -13.76 -1.26 -14.62
CA ASP A 136 -14.14 -1.49 -13.22
C ASP A 136 -14.98 -2.78 -13.17
N ASP A 137 -14.77 -3.63 -12.15
CA ASP A 137 -15.46 -4.92 -12.02
C ASP A 137 -16.99 -4.79 -11.88
N THR A 138 -17.46 -3.68 -11.33
CA THR A 138 -18.88 -3.43 -11.05
C THR A 138 -19.59 -2.79 -12.24
N ILE A 139 -18.93 -1.81 -12.88
CA ILE A 139 -19.53 -0.98 -13.93
C ILE A 139 -19.16 -1.49 -15.33
N GLY A 140 -18.04 -2.19 -15.47
CA GLY A 140 -17.47 -2.59 -16.76
C GLY A 140 -16.66 -1.45 -17.40
N LEU A 141 -16.84 -1.26 -18.71
CA LEU A 141 -16.14 -0.21 -19.46
C LEU A 141 -16.60 1.18 -18.99
N MET A 142 -15.63 2.00 -18.61
CA MET A 142 -15.84 3.36 -18.14
C MET A 142 -15.56 4.37 -19.26
N ASN A 143 -16.33 5.45 -19.30
CA ASN A 143 -16.19 6.55 -20.25
C ASN A 143 -16.16 7.93 -19.57
N ASP A 144 -15.94 7.95 -18.25
CA ASP A 144 -15.81 9.16 -17.46
C ASP A 144 -14.43 9.80 -17.64
N THR A 145 -14.40 11.12 -17.44
CA THR A 145 -13.17 11.91 -17.39
C THR A 145 -13.00 12.44 -15.99
N TRP A 146 -11.82 12.22 -15.43
CA TRP A 146 -11.45 12.78 -14.14
C TRP A 146 -10.26 13.72 -14.27
N ILE A 147 -10.25 14.76 -13.43
CA ILE A 147 -9.21 15.78 -13.41
C ILE A 147 -8.64 15.83 -11.99
N TYR A 148 -7.35 15.60 -11.88
CA TYR A 148 -6.56 15.90 -10.70
C TYR A 148 -5.95 17.28 -10.83
N ASP A 149 -6.27 18.14 -9.87
CA ASP A 149 -5.58 19.40 -9.65
C ASP A 149 -4.50 19.13 -8.59
N SER A 150 -3.25 19.02 -9.05
CA SER A 150 -2.09 18.94 -8.16
C SER A 150 -2.12 20.17 -7.26
N PRO A 151 -1.97 20.06 -5.92
CA PRO A 151 -1.83 21.23 -5.07
C PRO A 151 -0.46 21.86 -5.32
N ALA A 152 -0.33 22.59 -6.43
CA ALA A 152 0.78 23.46 -6.72
C ALA A 152 0.64 24.66 -5.78
N SER A 153 1.11 24.47 -4.54
CA SER A 153 0.97 25.42 -3.43
C SER A 153 -0.46 25.92 -3.22
N SER A 154 -1.29 25.12 -2.53
CA SER A 154 -2.35 25.74 -1.74
C SER A 154 -1.66 26.77 -0.84
N PRO A 155 -2.02 28.07 -0.90
CA PRO A 155 -1.43 29.04 0.01
C PRO A 155 -1.60 28.52 1.45
N ASP A 156 -0.55 28.63 2.28
CA ASP A 156 -0.61 28.27 3.71
C ASP A 156 -1.92 28.78 4.31
N THR A 157 -2.52 28.07 5.26
CA THR A 157 -3.75 28.53 5.94
C THR A 157 -3.58 29.97 6.42
N ARG A 158 -4.18 30.94 5.72
CA ARG A 158 -4.14 32.37 6.08
C ARG A 158 -5.45 32.72 6.78
N TYR A 159 -5.40 33.02 8.07
CA TYR A 159 -6.47 33.79 8.71
C TYR A 159 -6.46 35.20 8.08
N TRP A 160 -7.62 35.70 7.64
CA TRP A 160 -7.83 37.02 6.99
C TRP A 160 -7.34 37.21 5.54
N HIS A 161 -7.78 36.38 4.58
CA HIS A 161 -7.62 36.72 3.16
C HIS A 161 -8.94 37.22 2.55
N GLY A 162 -8.88 38.39 1.89
CA GLY A 162 -9.96 38.93 1.08
C GLY A 162 -9.76 38.58 -0.39
N MET A 163 -10.85 38.27 -1.10
CA MET A 163 -10.84 38.13 -2.56
C MET A 163 -11.02 39.51 -3.19
N VAL A 164 -10.18 39.85 -4.17
CA VAL A 164 -10.42 40.97 -5.10
C VAL A 164 -10.79 40.37 -6.44
N TYR A 165 -11.93 40.80 -6.98
CA TYR A 165 -12.35 40.51 -8.34
C TYR A 165 -11.77 41.56 -9.27
N ASP A 166 -11.06 41.15 -10.32
CA ASP A 166 -10.67 42.01 -11.44
C ASP A 166 -11.41 41.51 -12.69
N SER A 167 -12.19 42.42 -13.31
CA SER A 167 -12.83 42.19 -14.61
C SER A 167 -12.10 43.04 -15.64
N ASN A 168 -11.22 42.42 -16.41
CA ASN A 168 -10.87 42.89 -17.74
C ASN A 168 -11.39 41.91 -18.79
#